data_AF-A0A167YYV2-F1
#
_entry.id   AF-A0A167YYV2-F1
#
_cell.length_a   1.000
_cell.length_b   1.000
_cell.length_c   1.000
_cell.angle_alpha   90.00
_cell.angle_beta   90.00
_cell.angle_gamma   90.00
#
_symmetry.space_group_name_H-M   'P 1'
#
loop_
_entity.id
_entity.type
_entity.pdbx_description
1 polymer ?
#
loop_
_entity_poly.entity_id
_entity_poly.type
_entity_poly.pdbx_seq_one_letter_code
_entity_poly.pdbx_strand_id
1 'polypeptide(L)'
;MAGSTTADDHGDELSRKPSHPHSHHSHHSHHGHHGHHNHSNNSTSNSTSSNHHVSPKQQNAAAATVEYGYPRGHLGHLNEAESEAFAEFKAYLTEKGLYQPGPPPSHDDPTLLRFLRARRWVVEEAYKQFKDTEDWRAANHLNVLYDTIDLEAYEQSRRLYPQWTGRRDKRGIPVYLFEIRHLDSKTISAYEKTANNTYSRAQSDGKTSPRLLRLFALYENLTRFAQPLCTEMPDRPHAATTPITLSTNIVDVSGVSLRQFWYLKSHMQAASTLATAHYPETLDRIFIIGAPMFFSTVWGWIKRWFDPVTVSKIFILSHSEVLPTLLSFVDIEHIPRSYGGELDFAWGEMPNLDPRIDERLTWANGHTSFPVGPLYWRPIDGGDRLECVAVGSVDQVERMERVCTMPKFYKGVPAVVPEEVAAAAAAEAAAAEAVEVAEAETTAAAADATATAAIDATAEGTTKAPATDAPTNDADEAPVAAVQNLSLSEKVEEANGAEPADAPPARTAS
;
A
#
# COMPACT_ATOMS: atom_id res chain seq x y z
N MET A 1 11.55 23.88 -71.17
CA MET A 1 10.24 23.23 -71.44
C MET A 1 9.44 23.41 -70.15
N ALA A 2 8.64 24.46 -69.99
CA ALA A 2 7.26 24.63 -70.53
C ALA A 2 6.27 23.67 -69.83
N GLY A 3 5.18 24.09 -69.16
CA GLY A 3 4.63 25.42 -68.78
C GLY A 3 3.72 25.25 -67.53
N SER A 4 3.43 26.27 -66.70
CA SER A 4 2.34 27.27 -66.84
C SER A 4 0.93 26.63 -66.93
N THR A 5 -0.15 27.07 -66.26
CA THR A 5 -0.52 28.41 -65.73
C THR A 5 -1.72 28.28 -64.73
N THR A 6 -1.78 29.20 -63.75
CA THR A 6 -2.93 29.96 -63.15
C THR A 6 -4.37 29.81 -63.71
N ALA A 7 -5.47 30.24 -63.06
CA ALA A 7 -5.85 30.66 -61.67
C ALA A 7 -7.39 30.97 -61.63
N ASP A 8 -7.92 31.41 -60.47
CA ASP A 8 -9.10 32.31 -60.28
C ASP A 8 -10.54 31.80 -60.67
N ASP A 9 -11.68 32.29 -60.16
CA ASP A 9 -12.10 33.09 -58.96
C ASP A 9 -13.67 33.16 -58.90
N HIS A 10 -14.26 33.64 -57.80
CA HIS A 10 -15.67 34.06 -57.55
C HIS A 10 -16.79 32.97 -57.58
N GLY A 11 -17.96 33.12 -56.92
CA GLY A 11 -18.51 34.16 -56.03
C GLY A 11 -20.06 34.09 -55.94
N ASP A 12 -20.67 34.67 -54.89
CA ASP A 12 -22.12 35.04 -54.75
C ASP A 12 -23.24 33.95 -54.74
N GLU A 13 -24.46 34.17 -54.24
CA GLU A 13 -24.98 34.88 -53.03
C GLU A 13 -26.48 34.47 -52.78
N LEU A 14 -27.02 34.74 -51.57
CA LEU A 14 -28.45 35.03 -51.22
C LEU A 14 -29.64 34.22 -51.84
N SER A 15 -30.66 33.73 -51.10
CA SER A 15 -31.69 34.55 -50.42
C SER A 15 -32.87 33.78 -49.74
N ARG A 16 -33.22 34.22 -48.52
CA ARG A 16 -34.58 34.55 -47.96
C ARG A 16 -35.71 33.52 -47.64
N LYS A 17 -36.44 33.89 -46.56
CA LYS A 17 -37.65 33.35 -45.85
C LYS A 17 -39.00 33.66 -46.62
N PRO A 18 -40.28 33.52 -46.13
CA PRO A 18 -40.82 33.32 -44.75
C PRO A 18 -42.21 32.62 -44.44
N SER A 19 -42.49 32.43 -43.13
CA SER A 19 -43.75 32.64 -42.33
C SER A 19 -45.13 31.91 -42.51
N HIS A 20 -45.56 31.17 -41.44
CA HIS A 20 -46.85 31.21 -40.65
C HIS A 20 -48.26 31.09 -41.31
N PRO A 21 -49.45 30.99 -40.59
CA PRO A 21 -49.79 30.95 -39.13
C PRO A 21 -50.95 29.96 -38.64
N HIS A 22 -51.25 29.95 -37.32
CA HIS A 22 -52.55 29.72 -36.58
C HIS A 22 -53.38 28.39 -36.76
N SER A 23 -54.28 27.94 -35.85
CA SER A 23 -55.26 28.64 -34.95
C SER A 23 -55.70 27.88 -33.66
N HIS A 24 -56.56 28.52 -32.84
CA HIS A 24 -57.17 28.06 -31.56
C HIS A 24 -58.54 27.34 -31.73
N HIS A 25 -58.98 26.57 -30.71
CA HIS A 25 -60.33 26.55 -30.05
C HIS A 25 -60.51 25.28 -29.17
N SER A 26 -61.57 25.10 -28.35
CA SER A 26 -61.89 25.76 -27.06
C SER A 26 -63.11 25.12 -26.35
N HIS A 27 -63.08 25.04 -25.01
CA HIS A 27 -64.23 25.06 -24.05
C HIS A 27 -65.20 23.87 -23.81
N HIS A 28 -65.73 23.89 -22.57
CA HIS A 28 -66.83 23.16 -21.90
C HIS A 28 -66.66 21.64 -21.63
N SER A 29 -66.74 21.09 -20.41
CA SER A 29 -67.40 21.38 -19.11
C SER A 29 -68.91 21.09 -19.03
N HIS A 30 -69.33 20.05 -18.29
CA HIS A 30 -70.28 20.17 -17.18
C HIS A 30 -70.44 18.90 -16.28
N HIS A 31 -71.11 19.11 -15.14
CA HIS A 31 -71.54 18.21 -14.03
C HIS A 31 -71.99 16.78 -14.41
N GLY A 32 -72.06 15.75 -13.53
CA GLY A 32 -71.88 15.61 -12.06
C GLY A 32 -71.93 14.09 -11.70
N HIS A 33 -72.48 13.55 -10.59
CA HIS A 33 -73.05 14.08 -9.33
C HIS A 33 -73.27 12.91 -8.32
N HIS A 34 -73.08 13.13 -7.00
CA HIS A 34 -73.43 12.30 -5.79
C HIS A 34 -73.41 10.73 -5.76
N GLY A 35 -72.91 10.19 -4.63
CA GLY A 35 -73.23 8.82 -4.18
C GLY A 35 -72.44 8.34 -2.95
N HIS A 36 -73.04 8.35 -1.75
CA HIS A 36 -72.47 7.71 -0.54
C HIS A 36 -72.67 6.17 -0.59
N HIS A 37 -71.72 5.38 -0.08
CA HIS A 37 -71.90 4.57 1.15
C HIS A 37 -70.67 3.71 1.54
N ASN A 38 -70.62 3.37 2.83
CA ASN A 38 -69.71 2.40 3.45
C ASN A 38 -69.73 1.02 2.74
N HIS A 39 -68.58 0.34 2.70
CA HIS A 39 -68.33 -0.76 3.65
C HIS A 39 -66.86 -1.24 3.67
N SER A 40 -66.43 -1.62 4.87
CA SER A 40 -65.17 -2.30 5.17
C SER A 40 -65.21 -3.78 4.77
N ASN A 41 -64.21 -4.28 4.03
CA ASN A 41 -63.28 -5.28 4.58
C ASN A 41 -62.15 -5.71 3.62
N ASN A 42 -60.97 -5.80 4.24
CA ASN A 42 -59.81 -6.65 3.94
C ASN A 42 -59.93 -7.70 2.82
N SER A 43 -59.02 -7.67 1.83
CA SER A 43 -58.57 -8.84 1.06
C SER A 43 -57.24 -8.58 0.32
N THR A 44 -56.31 -9.50 0.49
CA THR A 44 -55.03 -9.63 -0.24
C THR A 44 -55.22 -9.82 -1.75
N SER A 45 -54.37 -9.20 -2.58
CA SER A 45 -53.73 -9.87 -3.74
C SER A 45 -52.72 -8.98 -4.51
N ASN A 46 -51.80 -9.67 -5.19
CA ASN A 46 -50.77 -9.22 -6.13
C ASN A 46 -51.02 -7.91 -6.90
N SER A 47 -49.94 -7.16 -7.13
CA SER A 47 -49.76 -6.41 -8.37
C SER A 47 -48.40 -6.71 -9.03
N THR A 48 -48.49 -7.05 -10.30
CA THR A 48 -47.43 -7.31 -11.28
C THR A 48 -46.37 -6.21 -11.36
N SER A 49 -45.10 -6.58 -11.27
CA SER A 49 -43.98 -5.69 -11.61
C SER A 49 -43.87 -5.50 -13.14
N SER A 50 -44.01 -4.26 -13.61
CA SER A 50 -43.78 -3.88 -14.99
C SER A 50 -42.27 -3.75 -15.28
N ASN A 51 -41.78 -4.55 -16.22
CA ASN A 51 -40.38 -4.49 -16.68
C ASN A 51 -40.11 -3.18 -17.43
N HIS A 52 -39.26 -2.31 -16.87
CA HIS A 52 -38.58 -1.26 -17.63
C HIS A 52 -37.15 -1.69 -17.94
N HIS A 53 -36.87 -1.86 -19.22
CA HIS A 53 -35.59 -2.33 -19.74
C HIS A 53 -34.58 -1.18 -19.78
N VAL A 54 -33.73 -1.08 -18.77
CA VAL A 54 -32.66 -0.07 -18.71
C VAL A 54 -31.46 -0.53 -19.54
N SER A 55 -30.91 0.37 -20.35
CA SER A 55 -29.82 0.06 -21.29
C SER A 55 -28.50 -0.29 -20.58
N PRO A 56 -27.67 -1.23 -21.11
CA PRO A 56 -26.45 -1.71 -20.42
C PRO A 56 -25.38 -0.67 -20.10
N LYS A 57 -25.42 0.53 -20.70
CA LYS A 57 -24.46 1.60 -20.41
C LYS A 57 -24.61 2.23 -19.01
N GLN A 58 -25.75 2.05 -18.35
CA GLN A 58 -26.03 2.72 -17.06
C GLN A 58 -25.67 1.88 -15.82
N GLN A 59 -25.29 0.61 -16.00
CA GLN A 59 -24.97 -0.29 -14.88
C GLN A 59 -23.56 -0.08 -14.30
N ASN A 60 -22.59 0.44 -15.07
CA ASN A 60 -21.20 0.60 -14.59
C ASN A 60 -20.98 1.85 -13.72
N ALA A 61 -21.66 2.96 -13.99
CA ALA A 61 -21.51 4.20 -13.22
C ALA A 61 -22.11 4.11 -11.79
N ALA A 62 -23.08 3.20 -11.59
CA ALA A 62 -23.73 2.97 -10.29
C ALA A 62 -23.05 1.88 -9.43
N ALA A 63 -22.00 1.21 -9.94
CA ALA A 63 -21.36 0.08 -9.28
C ALA A 63 -20.30 0.47 -8.24
N ALA A 64 -19.92 1.74 -8.16
CA ALA A 64 -19.05 2.27 -7.11
C ALA A 64 -19.85 2.57 -5.83
N THR A 65 -20.36 1.52 -5.17
CA THR A 65 -20.79 1.66 -3.76
C THR A 65 -19.57 2.08 -2.93
N VAL A 66 -19.59 3.32 -2.44
CA VAL A 66 -18.62 3.80 -1.46
C VAL A 66 -18.92 3.08 -0.15
N GLU A 67 -18.18 2.01 0.12
CA GLU A 67 -18.16 1.41 1.46
C GLU A 67 -17.47 2.39 2.42
N TYR A 68 -18.28 3.03 3.25
CA TYR A 68 -17.82 3.88 4.34
C TYR A 68 -17.30 3.02 5.49
N GLY A 69 -16.06 2.55 5.37
CA GLY A 69 -15.38 1.76 6.39
C GLY A 69 -14.07 1.14 5.92
N TYR A 70 -13.34 0.54 6.85
CA TYR A 70 -12.27 -0.41 6.50
C TYR A 70 -12.90 -1.77 6.18
N PRO A 71 -12.38 -2.57 5.23
CA PRO A 71 -13.02 -3.82 4.83
C PRO A 71 -13.12 -4.84 5.98
N ARG A 72 -14.21 -5.62 5.99
CA ARG A 72 -14.43 -6.72 6.96
C ARG A 72 -13.37 -7.82 6.82
N GLY A 73 -13.15 -8.58 7.88
CA GLY A 73 -12.18 -9.67 7.88
C GLY A 73 -10.72 -9.20 8.00
N HIS A 74 -10.50 -7.91 8.23
CA HIS A 74 -9.20 -7.34 8.61
C HIS A 74 -9.11 -7.21 10.13
N LEU A 75 -7.88 -7.13 10.65
CA LEU A 75 -7.63 -6.95 12.08
C LEU A 75 -8.32 -5.67 12.60
N GLY A 76 -9.09 -5.79 13.68
CA GLY A 76 -9.97 -4.73 14.20
C GLY A 76 -11.39 -4.71 13.59
N HIS A 77 -11.65 -5.54 12.58
CA HIS A 77 -12.91 -5.60 11.83
C HIS A 77 -13.35 -7.07 11.55
N LEU A 78 -13.04 -7.98 12.48
CA LEU A 78 -13.48 -9.37 12.45
C LEU A 78 -14.86 -9.51 13.11
N ASN A 79 -15.68 -10.42 12.59
CA ASN A 79 -16.82 -10.95 13.34
C ASN A 79 -16.42 -12.16 14.22
N GLU A 80 -17.38 -12.73 14.95
CA GLU A 80 -17.17 -13.85 15.87
C GLU A 80 -16.57 -15.08 15.17
N ALA A 81 -17.23 -15.59 14.12
CA ALA A 81 -16.74 -16.73 13.35
C ALA A 81 -15.39 -16.48 12.64
N GLU A 82 -15.14 -15.24 12.21
CA GLU A 82 -13.83 -14.83 11.66
C GLU A 82 -12.73 -14.83 12.74
N SER A 83 -13.09 -14.52 13.99
CA SER A 83 -12.18 -14.52 15.14
C SER A 83 -11.88 -15.94 15.61
N GLU A 84 -12.89 -16.82 15.63
CA GLU A 84 -12.74 -18.26 15.90
C GLU A 84 -11.83 -18.93 14.87
N ALA A 85 -12.13 -18.77 13.56
CA ALA A 85 -11.31 -19.31 12.49
C ALA A 85 -9.87 -18.75 12.51
N PHE A 86 -9.67 -17.53 13.00
CA PHE A 86 -8.34 -16.97 13.17
C PHE A 86 -7.57 -17.57 14.36
N ALA A 87 -8.23 -17.82 15.48
CA ALA A 87 -7.65 -18.53 16.61
C ALA A 87 -7.28 -19.97 16.23
N GLU A 88 -8.20 -20.68 15.55
CA GLU A 88 -7.98 -22.03 15.01
C GLU A 88 -6.77 -22.05 14.06
N PHE A 89 -6.67 -21.09 13.14
CA PHE A 89 -5.55 -21.03 12.19
C PHE A 89 -4.20 -20.80 12.87
N LYS A 90 -4.13 -19.95 13.89
CA LYS A 90 -2.90 -19.76 14.68
C LYS A 90 -2.52 -21.04 15.45
N ALA A 91 -3.49 -21.74 16.04
CA ALA A 91 -3.26 -23.02 16.69
C ALA A 91 -2.75 -24.08 15.68
N TYR A 92 -3.40 -24.21 14.52
CA TYR A 92 -3.03 -25.15 13.47
C TYR A 92 -1.63 -24.88 12.91
N LEU A 93 -1.29 -23.61 12.61
CA LEU A 93 0.06 -23.24 12.18
C LEU A 93 1.13 -23.54 13.24
N THR A 94 0.80 -23.39 14.52
CA THR A 94 1.70 -23.75 15.64
C THR A 94 1.92 -25.26 15.68
N GLU A 95 0.84 -26.07 15.59
CA GLU A 95 0.91 -27.53 15.54
C GLU A 95 1.77 -28.03 14.36
N LYS A 96 1.67 -27.39 13.19
CA LYS A 96 2.48 -27.71 12.00
C LYS A 96 3.87 -27.07 11.99
N GLY A 97 4.24 -26.31 13.02
CA GLY A 97 5.57 -25.69 13.15
C GLY A 97 5.85 -24.52 12.19
N LEU A 98 4.82 -23.91 11.59
CA LEU A 98 4.95 -22.75 10.69
C LEU A 98 4.68 -21.40 11.38
N TYR A 99 4.24 -21.42 12.64
CA TYR A 99 4.05 -20.23 13.45
C TYR A 99 4.64 -20.42 14.84
N GLN A 100 5.40 -19.43 15.30
CA GLN A 100 5.86 -19.33 16.69
C GLN A 100 5.14 -18.14 17.34
N PRO A 101 4.33 -18.37 18.40
CA PRO A 101 3.75 -17.30 19.20
C PRO A 101 4.81 -16.38 19.83
N GLY A 102 4.48 -15.10 19.98
CA GLY A 102 5.39 -14.05 20.43
C GLY A 102 5.30 -13.70 21.92
N PRO A 103 6.12 -12.76 22.42
CA PRO A 103 6.72 -11.66 21.64
C PRO A 103 8.21 -11.84 21.23
N PRO A 104 8.61 -11.38 20.02
CA PRO A 104 7.77 -11.10 18.86
C PRO A 104 7.29 -12.41 18.21
N PRO A 105 6.08 -12.47 17.61
CA PRO A 105 5.64 -13.66 16.90
C PRO A 105 6.40 -13.81 15.59
N SER A 106 6.53 -15.04 15.07
CA SER A 106 7.24 -15.26 13.79
C SER A 106 6.56 -14.61 12.59
N HIS A 107 5.25 -14.36 12.69
CA HIS A 107 4.44 -13.65 11.70
C HIS A 107 3.47 -12.70 12.38
N ASP A 108 3.14 -11.58 11.73
CA ASP A 108 2.12 -10.66 12.23
C ASP A 108 0.69 -11.18 11.96
N ASP A 109 -0.24 -10.84 12.86
CA ASP A 109 -1.66 -11.19 12.74
C ASP A 109 -2.28 -10.75 11.39
N PRO A 110 -2.00 -9.52 10.88
CA PRO A 110 -2.49 -9.09 9.57
C PRO A 110 -2.08 -9.98 8.39
N THR A 111 -0.87 -10.53 8.43
CA THR A 111 -0.33 -11.46 7.42
C THR A 111 -1.10 -12.76 7.43
N LEU A 112 -1.31 -13.37 8.59
CA LEU A 112 -2.09 -14.60 8.69
C LEU A 112 -3.54 -14.41 8.21
N LEU A 113 -4.17 -13.29 8.58
CA LEU A 113 -5.52 -12.94 8.12
C LEU A 113 -5.65 -12.77 6.60
N ARG A 114 -4.57 -12.40 5.87
CA ARG A 114 -4.59 -12.35 4.38
C ARG A 114 -4.85 -13.72 3.77
N PHE A 115 -4.26 -14.79 4.32
CA PHE A 115 -4.45 -16.15 3.82
C PHE A 115 -5.84 -16.71 4.16
N LEU A 116 -6.35 -16.43 5.35
CA LEU A 116 -7.73 -16.77 5.71
C LEU A 116 -8.75 -16.12 4.78
N ARG A 117 -8.67 -14.80 4.55
CA ARG A 117 -9.56 -14.12 3.59
C ARG A 117 -9.47 -14.72 2.18
N ALA A 118 -8.25 -14.95 1.67
CA ALA A 118 -8.02 -15.53 0.34
C ALA A 118 -8.48 -16.98 0.18
N ARG A 119 -8.76 -17.68 1.29
CA ARG A 119 -9.33 -19.03 1.33
C ARG A 119 -10.68 -19.09 2.03
N ARG A 120 -11.38 -17.94 2.12
CA ARG A 120 -12.76 -17.82 2.62
C ARG A 120 -12.95 -18.44 4.00
N TRP A 121 -11.96 -18.23 4.88
CA TRP A 121 -11.90 -18.72 6.25
C TRP A 121 -11.80 -20.25 6.40
N VAL A 122 -11.46 -20.97 5.32
CA VAL A 122 -11.15 -22.41 5.39
C VAL A 122 -9.71 -22.60 5.86
N VAL A 123 -9.54 -23.02 7.11
CA VAL A 123 -8.24 -23.13 7.81
C VAL A 123 -7.23 -24.02 7.08
N GLU A 124 -7.62 -25.22 6.64
CA GLU A 124 -6.70 -26.15 5.95
C GLU A 124 -6.20 -25.61 4.60
N GLU A 125 -7.07 -24.93 3.84
CA GLU A 125 -6.70 -24.34 2.55
C GLU A 125 -5.86 -23.06 2.74
N ALA A 126 -6.13 -22.27 3.79
CA ALA A 126 -5.30 -21.14 4.20
C ALA A 126 -3.90 -21.61 4.62
N TYR A 127 -3.82 -22.70 5.40
CA TYR A 127 -2.56 -23.35 5.79
C TYR A 127 -1.77 -23.80 4.57
N LYS A 128 -2.42 -24.47 3.61
CA LYS A 128 -1.76 -24.93 2.38
C LYS A 128 -1.15 -23.75 1.60
N GLN A 129 -1.91 -22.69 1.36
CA GLN A 129 -1.40 -21.51 0.66
C GLN A 129 -0.28 -20.79 1.44
N PHE A 130 -0.40 -20.74 2.78
CA PHE A 130 0.62 -20.17 3.65
C PHE A 130 1.92 -20.97 3.57
N LYS A 131 1.85 -22.30 3.70
CA LYS A 131 3.00 -23.20 3.57
C LYS A 131 3.64 -23.10 2.19
N ASP A 132 2.85 -23.17 1.11
CA ASP A 132 3.35 -23.04 -0.27
C ASP A 132 4.09 -21.69 -0.46
N THR A 133 3.73 -20.67 0.32
CA THR A 133 4.39 -19.35 0.30
C THR A 133 5.68 -19.34 1.10
N GLU A 134 5.70 -19.87 2.33
CA GLU A 134 6.92 -19.97 3.12
C GLU A 134 7.97 -20.86 2.45
N ASP A 135 7.57 -22.00 1.88
CA ASP A 135 8.42 -22.87 1.07
C ASP A 135 9.03 -22.09 -0.13
N TRP A 136 8.23 -21.29 -0.84
CA TRP A 136 8.68 -20.50 -1.99
C TRP A 136 9.61 -19.34 -1.59
N ARG A 137 9.30 -18.63 -0.50
CA ARG A 137 10.13 -17.55 0.06
C ARG A 137 11.48 -18.09 0.51
N ALA A 138 11.50 -19.25 1.17
CA ALA A 138 12.71 -19.94 1.60
C ALA A 138 13.53 -20.40 0.39
N ALA A 139 12.91 -21.08 -0.58
CA ALA A 139 13.59 -21.59 -1.77
C ALA A 139 14.20 -20.51 -2.69
N ASN A 140 13.68 -19.27 -2.62
CA ASN A 140 14.21 -18.11 -3.35
C ASN A 140 14.98 -17.12 -2.47
N HIS A 141 15.31 -17.50 -1.22
CA HIS A 141 16.07 -16.69 -0.26
C HIS A 141 15.54 -15.24 -0.16
N LEU A 142 14.21 -15.04 -0.18
CA LEU A 142 13.63 -13.75 -0.59
C LEU A 142 13.99 -12.57 0.33
N ASN A 143 14.21 -12.83 1.62
CA ASN A 143 14.73 -11.82 2.55
C ASN A 143 16.16 -11.37 2.15
N VAL A 144 17.04 -12.33 1.82
CA VAL A 144 18.39 -12.04 1.32
C VAL A 144 18.34 -11.32 -0.02
N LEU A 145 17.36 -11.63 -0.89
CA LEU A 145 17.18 -10.89 -2.14
C LEU A 145 16.89 -9.42 -1.83
N TYR A 146 15.92 -9.14 -0.96
CA TYR A 146 15.55 -7.78 -0.62
C TYR A 146 16.69 -7.00 0.05
N ASP A 147 17.43 -7.65 0.96
CA ASP A 147 18.50 -7.01 1.72
C ASP A 147 19.78 -6.76 0.90
N THR A 148 19.99 -7.48 -0.22
CA THR A 148 21.28 -7.47 -0.96
C THR A 148 21.18 -7.11 -2.45
N ILE A 149 19.97 -6.97 -2.99
CA ILE A 149 19.76 -6.63 -4.41
C ILE A 149 20.47 -5.33 -4.79
N ASP A 150 21.13 -5.36 -5.96
CA ASP A 150 21.73 -4.19 -6.58
C ASP A 150 20.73 -3.03 -6.76
N LEU A 151 21.15 -1.80 -6.42
CA LEU A 151 20.24 -0.64 -6.43
C LEU A 151 19.80 -0.26 -7.85
N GLU A 152 20.67 -0.38 -8.86
CA GLU A 152 20.29 -0.08 -10.25
C GLU A 152 19.25 -1.10 -10.74
N ALA A 153 19.46 -2.37 -10.44
CA ALA A 153 18.54 -3.46 -10.73
C ALA A 153 17.15 -3.25 -10.10
N TYR A 154 17.11 -2.76 -8.85
CA TYR A 154 15.88 -2.42 -8.14
C TYR A 154 15.15 -1.20 -8.74
N GLU A 155 15.86 -0.11 -9.02
CA GLU A 155 15.28 1.11 -9.62
C GLU A 155 14.84 0.89 -11.07
N GLN A 156 15.55 0.07 -11.84
CA GLN A 156 15.08 -0.42 -13.14
C GLN A 156 13.71 -1.11 -12.98
N SER A 157 13.55 -1.98 -11.98
CA SER A 157 12.27 -2.66 -11.72
C SER A 157 11.18 -1.70 -11.26
N ARG A 158 11.46 -0.70 -10.43
CA ARG A 158 10.49 0.35 -10.07
C ARG A 158 9.87 1.01 -11.30
N ARG A 159 10.60 1.16 -12.42
CA ARG A 159 10.10 1.72 -13.68
C ARG A 159 9.20 0.77 -14.50
N LEU A 160 9.06 -0.50 -14.11
CA LEU A 160 8.22 -1.50 -14.79
C LEU A 160 6.90 -1.83 -14.09
N TYR A 161 6.71 -1.40 -12.85
CA TYR A 161 5.63 -1.83 -11.98
C TYR A 161 5.08 -0.65 -11.15
N PRO A 162 3.91 -0.77 -10.49
CA PRO A 162 3.32 0.34 -9.76
C PRO A 162 4.29 0.97 -8.74
N GLN A 163 4.28 2.31 -8.68
CA GLN A 163 5.12 3.13 -7.80
C GLN A 163 4.25 3.85 -6.77
N TRP A 164 4.66 3.83 -5.51
CA TRP A 164 4.01 4.64 -4.47
C TRP A 164 4.25 6.13 -4.76
N THR A 165 3.18 6.94 -4.78
CA THR A 165 3.27 8.38 -5.05
C THR A 165 3.78 9.21 -3.87
N GLY A 166 3.93 8.59 -2.69
CA GLY A 166 4.19 9.28 -1.42
C GLY A 166 2.92 9.76 -0.70
N ARG A 167 1.74 9.52 -1.29
CA ARG A 167 0.42 9.93 -0.78
C ARG A 167 -0.45 8.73 -0.39
N ARG A 168 -1.59 9.03 0.24
CA ARG A 168 -2.54 8.07 0.83
C ARG A 168 -3.98 8.36 0.40
N ASP A 169 -4.82 7.33 0.38
CA ASP A 169 -6.27 7.46 0.23
C ASP A 169 -6.91 7.99 1.53
N LYS A 170 -8.23 8.27 1.50
CA LYS A 170 -9.00 8.79 2.65
C LYS A 170 -9.07 7.85 3.87
N ARG A 171 -8.63 6.60 3.74
CA ARG A 171 -8.49 5.62 4.85
C ARG A 171 -7.04 5.44 5.28
N GLY A 172 -6.09 6.16 4.68
CA GLY A 172 -4.66 6.04 4.93
C GLY A 172 -3.94 4.96 4.11
N ILE A 173 -4.60 4.34 3.12
CA ILE A 173 -4.00 3.30 2.27
C ILE A 173 -3.06 3.94 1.24
N PRO A 174 -1.82 3.45 1.02
CA PRO A 174 -0.89 4.08 0.09
C PRO A 174 -1.41 4.06 -1.35
N VAL A 175 -1.29 5.21 -2.03
CA VAL A 175 -1.70 5.39 -3.44
C VAL A 175 -0.54 5.09 -4.36
N TYR A 176 -0.73 4.12 -5.24
CA TYR A 176 0.23 3.71 -6.26
C TYR A 176 -0.22 4.17 -7.65
N LEU A 177 0.71 4.65 -8.47
CA LEU A 177 0.50 4.92 -9.90
C LEU A 177 1.18 3.83 -10.74
N PHE A 178 0.65 3.52 -11.93
CA PHE A 178 1.32 2.71 -12.95
C PHE A 178 0.97 3.21 -14.35
N GLU A 179 1.94 3.77 -15.07
CA GLU A 179 1.76 4.16 -16.48
C GLU A 179 2.31 3.08 -17.42
N ILE A 180 1.43 2.31 -18.08
CA ILE A 180 1.83 1.17 -18.91
C ILE A 180 2.48 1.61 -20.24
N ARG A 181 2.22 2.83 -20.73
CA ARG A 181 2.70 3.33 -22.03
C ARG A 181 4.22 3.22 -22.24
N HIS A 182 5.00 3.40 -21.18
CA HIS A 182 6.48 3.37 -21.22
C HIS A 182 7.07 1.97 -21.35
N LEU A 183 6.25 0.93 -21.19
CA LEU A 183 6.64 -0.48 -21.34
C LEU A 183 6.66 -0.89 -22.81
N ASP A 184 7.40 -0.16 -23.64
CA ASP A 184 7.56 -0.47 -25.05
C ASP A 184 8.52 -1.67 -25.26
N SER A 185 8.62 -2.15 -26.51
CA SER A 185 9.46 -3.31 -26.83
C SER A 185 10.94 -3.09 -26.52
N LYS A 186 11.45 -1.85 -26.58
CA LYS A 186 12.85 -1.50 -26.31
C LYS A 186 13.10 -1.46 -24.80
N THR A 187 12.22 -0.83 -24.03
CA THR A 187 12.29 -0.78 -22.56
C THR A 187 12.29 -2.19 -21.97
N ILE A 188 11.34 -3.04 -22.37
CA ILE A 188 11.27 -4.41 -21.87
C ILE A 188 12.46 -5.24 -22.37
N SER A 189 12.89 -5.12 -23.63
CA SER A 189 14.06 -5.88 -24.12
C SER A 189 15.37 -5.46 -23.43
N ALA A 190 15.49 -4.20 -23.00
CA ALA A 190 16.63 -3.75 -22.20
C ALA A 190 16.57 -4.36 -20.80
N TYR A 191 15.41 -4.31 -20.16
CA TYR A 191 15.19 -4.89 -18.84
C TYR A 191 15.33 -6.43 -18.82
N GLU A 192 14.89 -7.15 -19.87
CA GLU A 192 15.08 -8.60 -19.99
C GLU A 192 16.56 -8.99 -20.07
N LYS A 193 17.42 -8.12 -20.61
CA LYS A 193 18.87 -8.33 -20.61
C LYS A 193 19.50 -8.08 -19.23
N THR A 194 19.09 -7.03 -18.53
CA THR A 194 19.66 -6.71 -17.20
C THR A 194 19.12 -7.62 -16.10
N ALA A 195 17.86 -8.05 -16.17
CA ALA A 195 17.21 -8.90 -15.16
C ALA A 195 17.96 -10.22 -14.90
N ASN A 196 18.59 -10.80 -15.92
CA ASN A 196 19.35 -12.05 -15.78
C ASN A 196 20.72 -11.86 -15.09
N ASN A 197 21.21 -10.61 -15.00
CA ASN A 197 22.49 -10.24 -14.38
C ASN A 197 22.29 -9.47 -13.07
N THR A 198 21.20 -9.74 -12.34
CA THR A 198 20.93 -9.11 -11.04
C THR A 198 21.94 -9.60 -10.01
N TYR A 199 22.75 -8.70 -9.44
CA TYR A 199 23.55 -9.05 -8.26
C TYR A 199 22.67 -9.10 -7.01
N SER A 200 22.86 -10.17 -6.22
CA SER A 200 22.33 -10.42 -4.89
C SER A 200 23.01 -11.68 -4.33
N ARG A 201 23.07 -11.83 -2.99
CA ARG A 201 23.45 -13.09 -2.34
C ARG A 201 22.34 -14.16 -2.33
N ALA A 202 21.15 -13.86 -2.82
CA ALA A 202 20.03 -14.79 -2.85
C ALA A 202 20.25 -15.96 -3.83
N GLN A 203 19.84 -17.16 -3.42
CA GLN A 203 19.70 -18.31 -4.32
C GLN A 203 18.26 -18.36 -4.84
N SER A 204 18.07 -18.79 -6.09
CA SER A 204 16.75 -18.97 -6.70
C SER A 204 16.39 -20.46 -6.76
N ASP A 205 15.10 -20.75 -6.69
CA ASP A 205 14.52 -22.09 -6.88
C ASP A 205 14.71 -22.68 -8.31
N GLY A 206 15.27 -21.89 -9.25
CA GLY A 206 15.49 -22.26 -10.65
C GLY A 206 14.22 -22.31 -11.51
N LYS A 207 13.06 -21.96 -10.95
CA LYS A 207 11.72 -22.00 -11.59
C LYS A 207 11.12 -20.61 -11.70
N THR A 208 11.36 -19.76 -10.71
CA THR A 208 10.92 -18.37 -10.63
C THR A 208 11.91 -17.49 -11.39
N SER A 209 11.49 -16.88 -12.49
CA SER A 209 12.38 -16.05 -13.32
C SER A 209 12.95 -14.85 -12.54
N PRO A 210 14.21 -14.42 -12.77
CA PRO A 210 14.81 -13.27 -12.09
C PRO A 210 13.97 -11.98 -12.17
N ARG A 211 13.29 -11.75 -13.30
CA ARG A 211 12.34 -10.64 -13.48
C ARG A 211 11.19 -10.64 -12.45
N LEU A 212 10.66 -11.83 -12.12
CA LEU A 212 9.61 -11.99 -11.12
C LEU A 212 10.18 -11.85 -9.71
N LEU A 213 11.38 -12.35 -9.45
CA LEU A 213 12.07 -12.12 -8.17
C LEU A 213 12.26 -10.61 -7.90
N ARG A 214 12.68 -9.82 -8.89
CA ARG A 214 12.74 -8.35 -8.75
C ARG A 214 11.36 -7.70 -8.50
N LEU A 215 10.27 -8.23 -9.08
CA LEU A 215 8.90 -7.78 -8.74
C LEU A 215 8.59 -8.05 -7.27
N PHE A 216 8.98 -9.20 -6.74
CA PHE A 216 8.72 -9.50 -5.33
C PHE A 216 9.57 -8.71 -4.36
N ALA A 217 10.75 -8.20 -4.76
CA ALA A 217 11.42 -7.14 -4.02
C ALA A 217 10.55 -5.86 -3.91
N LEU A 218 9.75 -5.51 -4.91
CA LEU A 218 8.80 -4.38 -4.81
C LEU A 218 7.59 -4.71 -3.92
N TYR A 219 7.13 -5.97 -3.90
CA TYR A 219 6.12 -6.41 -2.93
C TYR A 219 6.65 -6.39 -1.49
N GLU A 220 7.91 -6.77 -1.25
CA GLU A 220 8.57 -6.61 0.05
C GLU A 220 8.64 -5.13 0.45
N ASN A 221 8.87 -4.20 -0.48
CA ASN A 221 8.79 -2.76 -0.19
C ASN A 221 7.37 -2.30 0.15
N LEU A 222 6.34 -2.80 -0.55
CA LEU A 222 4.95 -2.55 -0.18
C LEU A 222 4.66 -2.99 1.26
N THR A 223 5.02 -4.24 1.63
CA THR A 223 4.66 -4.84 2.93
C THR A 223 5.57 -4.44 4.09
N ARG A 224 6.85 -4.08 3.84
CA ARG A 224 7.85 -3.79 4.89
C ARG A 224 8.21 -2.30 5.00
N PHE A 225 7.83 -1.48 4.02
CA PHE A 225 8.07 -0.04 4.03
C PHE A 225 6.79 0.79 3.92
N ALA A 226 6.07 0.71 2.80
CA ALA A 226 4.93 1.61 2.54
C ALA A 226 3.72 1.33 3.47
N GLN A 227 3.36 0.06 3.66
CA GLN A 227 2.25 -0.33 4.53
C GLN A 227 2.53 -0.10 6.03
N PRO A 228 3.72 -0.42 6.59
CA PRO A 228 4.05 -0.06 7.97
C PRO A 228 4.11 1.46 8.18
N LEU A 229 4.70 2.22 7.24
CA LEU A 229 4.70 3.69 7.30
C LEU A 229 3.29 4.26 7.40
N CYS A 230 2.39 3.82 6.52
CA CYS A 230 0.99 4.25 6.53
C CYS A 230 0.23 3.75 7.78
N THR A 231 0.60 2.60 8.34
CA THR A 231 0.04 2.05 9.58
C THR A 231 0.30 2.96 10.77
N GLU A 232 1.50 3.50 10.89
CA GLU A 232 1.85 4.37 12.03
C GLU A 232 1.24 5.78 11.95
N MET A 233 0.63 6.17 10.83
CA MET A 233 0.04 7.50 10.69
C MET A 233 -1.23 7.68 11.54
N PRO A 234 -1.41 8.82 12.24
CA PRO A 234 -2.45 8.99 13.25
C PRO A 234 -3.72 9.67 12.68
N ASP A 235 -3.61 10.33 11.53
CA ASP A 235 -4.60 11.17 10.87
C ASP A 235 -5.59 10.38 10.00
N ARG A 236 -5.67 9.06 10.20
CA ARG A 236 -6.50 8.13 9.44
C ARG A 236 -7.57 7.46 10.32
N PRO A 237 -8.69 7.00 9.74
CA PRO A 237 -9.67 6.19 10.46
C PRO A 237 -9.03 4.96 11.12
N HIS A 238 -9.48 4.64 12.34
CA HIS A 238 -9.05 3.46 13.11
C HIS A 238 -7.53 3.32 13.35
N ALA A 239 -6.78 4.43 13.33
CA ALA A 239 -5.32 4.44 13.35
C ALA A 239 -4.66 3.62 14.48
N ALA A 240 -5.25 3.62 15.68
CA ALA A 240 -4.70 2.91 16.83
C ALA A 240 -4.86 1.37 16.76
N THR A 241 -5.91 0.88 16.08
CA THR A 241 -6.38 -0.53 16.18
C THR A 241 -6.28 -1.31 14.87
N THR A 242 -6.36 -0.63 13.73
CA THR A 242 -6.44 -1.27 12.41
C THR A 242 -5.20 -0.92 11.60
N PRO A 243 -4.34 -1.89 11.22
CA PRO A 243 -3.16 -1.63 10.40
C PRO A 243 -3.50 -1.54 8.91
N ILE A 244 -2.69 -0.82 8.15
CA ILE A 244 -2.79 -0.70 6.70
C ILE A 244 -2.12 -1.92 6.06
N THR A 245 -2.90 -2.72 5.33
CA THR A 245 -2.44 -3.99 4.71
C THR A 245 -2.70 -4.04 3.20
N LEU A 246 -3.09 -2.91 2.61
CA LEU A 246 -3.65 -2.82 1.28
C LEU A 246 -2.88 -1.78 0.43
N SER A 247 -3.26 -1.67 -0.84
CA SER A 247 -2.79 -0.63 -1.76
C SER A 247 -3.92 -0.19 -2.68
N THR A 248 -3.97 1.11 -2.99
CA THR A 248 -4.93 1.72 -3.91
C THR A 248 -4.18 2.11 -5.17
N ASN A 249 -4.55 1.52 -6.32
CA ASN A 249 -3.74 1.60 -7.53
C ASN A 249 -4.46 2.39 -8.63
N ILE A 250 -3.79 3.36 -9.24
CA ILE A 250 -4.20 4.04 -10.47
C ILE A 250 -3.37 3.44 -11.61
N VAL A 251 -4.01 2.88 -12.63
CA VAL A 251 -3.35 2.21 -13.76
C VAL A 251 -3.75 2.92 -15.05
N ASP A 252 -2.82 3.71 -15.59
CA ASP A 252 -3.02 4.43 -16.83
C ASP A 252 -2.58 3.58 -18.03
N VAL A 253 -3.54 3.29 -18.90
CA VAL A 253 -3.34 2.57 -20.17
C VAL A 253 -3.48 3.48 -21.39
N SER A 254 -3.53 4.79 -21.18
CA SER A 254 -3.50 5.80 -22.26
C SER A 254 -2.30 5.60 -23.18
N GLY A 255 -2.54 5.55 -24.48
CA GLY A 255 -1.48 5.37 -25.48
C GLY A 255 -0.92 3.94 -25.60
N VAL A 256 -1.34 2.99 -24.78
CA VAL A 256 -0.95 1.58 -24.93
C VAL A 256 -1.54 1.02 -26.23
N SER A 257 -0.69 0.42 -27.06
CA SER A 257 -1.16 -0.27 -28.27
C SER A 257 -1.60 -1.71 -27.97
N LEU A 258 -2.54 -2.25 -28.76
CA LEU A 258 -2.95 -3.66 -28.64
C LEU A 258 -1.75 -4.62 -28.80
N ARG A 259 -0.80 -4.31 -29.69
CA ARG A 259 0.44 -5.09 -29.88
C ARG A 259 1.33 -5.08 -28.63
N GLN A 260 1.48 -3.92 -27.99
CA GLN A 260 2.23 -3.77 -26.74
C GLN A 260 1.59 -4.59 -25.62
N PHE A 261 0.26 -4.50 -25.46
CA PHE A 261 -0.46 -5.33 -24.49
C PHE A 261 -0.24 -6.83 -24.73
N TRP A 262 -0.32 -7.29 -25.99
CA TRP A 262 -0.08 -8.71 -26.32
C TRP A 262 1.32 -9.20 -25.95
N TYR A 263 2.33 -8.35 -26.14
CA TYR A 263 3.71 -8.65 -25.77
C TYR A 263 3.90 -8.70 -24.24
N LEU A 264 3.22 -7.82 -23.49
CA LEU A 264 3.24 -7.82 -22.01
C LEU A 264 2.38 -8.94 -21.38
N LYS A 265 1.40 -9.48 -22.12
CA LYS A 265 0.37 -10.41 -21.59
C LYS A 265 0.93 -11.57 -20.79
N SER A 266 1.95 -12.27 -21.31
CA SER A 266 2.53 -13.46 -20.65
C SER A 266 3.19 -13.09 -19.31
N HIS A 267 3.87 -11.95 -19.28
CA HIS A 267 4.51 -11.44 -18.08
C HIS A 267 3.46 -11.00 -17.04
N MET A 268 2.46 -10.21 -17.45
CA MET A 268 1.38 -9.77 -16.56
C MET A 268 0.61 -10.96 -15.96
N GLN A 269 0.35 -12.00 -16.77
CA GLN A 269 -0.31 -13.22 -16.29
C GLN A 269 0.56 -13.97 -15.28
N ALA A 270 1.86 -14.14 -15.53
CA ALA A 270 2.77 -14.81 -14.59
C ALA A 270 2.94 -14.03 -13.28
N ALA A 271 3.08 -12.70 -13.36
CA ALA A 271 3.12 -11.81 -12.20
C ALA A 271 1.83 -11.89 -11.38
N SER A 272 0.67 -11.83 -12.04
CA SER A 272 -0.65 -11.98 -11.39
C SER A 272 -0.81 -13.33 -10.69
N THR A 273 -0.46 -14.44 -11.35
CA THR A 273 -0.56 -15.78 -10.74
C THR A 273 0.31 -15.89 -9.49
N LEU A 274 1.56 -15.42 -9.57
CA LEU A 274 2.51 -15.55 -8.47
C LEU A 274 2.20 -14.59 -7.30
N ALA A 275 1.66 -13.40 -7.60
CA ALA A 275 1.16 -12.47 -6.59
C ALA A 275 -0.09 -13.00 -5.89
N THR A 276 -1.06 -13.57 -6.61
CA THR A 276 -2.24 -14.23 -6.01
C THR A 276 -1.86 -15.46 -5.17
N ALA A 277 -0.77 -16.16 -5.52
CA ALA A 277 -0.26 -17.27 -4.74
C ALA A 277 0.37 -16.82 -3.41
N HIS A 278 1.30 -15.84 -3.44
CA HIS A 278 2.19 -15.55 -2.32
C HIS A 278 1.94 -14.21 -1.60
N TYR A 279 1.25 -13.28 -2.24
CA TYR A 279 0.87 -11.98 -1.66
C TYR A 279 -0.65 -11.75 -1.76
N PRO A 280 -1.47 -12.71 -1.27
CA PRO A 280 -2.93 -12.56 -1.29
C PRO A 280 -3.39 -11.33 -0.49
N GLU A 281 -4.54 -10.78 -0.88
CA GLU A 281 -5.27 -9.72 -0.16
C GLU A 281 -4.44 -8.48 0.22
N THR A 282 -3.56 -8.03 -0.70
CA THR A 282 -2.78 -6.77 -0.62
C THR A 282 -3.34 -5.63 -1.50
N LEU A 283 -4.45 -5.87 -2.22
CA LEU A 283 -5.10 -4.91 -3.13
C LEU A 283 -6.46 -4.48 -2.56
N ASP A 284 -6.67 -3.17 -2.43
CA ASP A 284 -7.97 -2.58 -2.09
C ASP A 284 -8.77 -2.26 -3.36
N ARG A 285 -8.23 -1.39 -4.23
CA ARG A 285 -8.89 -0.91 -5.46
C ARG A 285 -7.89 -0.71 -6.59
N ILE A 286 -8.37 -0.89 -7.82
CA ILE A 286 -7.62 -0.56 -9.05
C ILE A 286 -8.50 0.33 -9.95
N PHE A 287 -8.04 1.54 -10.25
CA PHE A 287 -8.67 2.46 -11.19
C PHE A 287 -7.92 2.39 -12.53
N ILE A 288 -8.50 1.70 -13.50
CA ILE A 288 -8.01 1.63 -14.88
C ILE A 288 -8.55 2.82 -15.64
N ILE A 289 -7.64 3.67 -16.14
CA ILE A 289 -7.94 4.93 -16.81
C ILE A 289 -7.29 4.96 -18.20
N GLY A 290 -7.83 5.78 -19.10
CA GLY A 290 -7.32 5.87 -20.47
C GLY A 290 -7.63 4.65 -21.35
N ALA A 291 -8.55 3.78 -20.91
CA ALA A 291 -8.89 2.52 -21.56
C ALA A 291 -9.32 2.72 -23.05
N PRO A 292 -8.52 2.26 -24.04
CA PRO A 292 -8.87 2.40 -25.45
C PRO A 292 -10.04 1.46 -25.83
N MET A 293 -10.67 1.66 -27.00
CA MET A 293 -11.85 0.87 -27.42
C MET A 293 -11.61 -0.66 -27.40
N PHE A 294 -10.39 -1.12 -27.71
CA PHE A 294 -10.02 -2.54 -27.65
C PHE A 294 -9.88 -3.11 -26.23
N PHE A 295 -9.85 -2.26 -25.20
CA PHE A 295 -9.64 -2.67 -23.81
C PHE A 295 -10.78 -3.57 -23.31
N SER A 296 -11.99 -3.41 -23.86
CA SER A 296 -13.13 -4.33 -23.62
C SER A 296 -12.77 -5.80 -23.90
N THR A 297 -12.04 -6.07 -24.99
CA THR A 297 -11.54 -7.40 -25.36
C THR A 297 -10.46 -7.88 -24.38
N VAL A 298 -9.51 -7.00 -24.05
CA VAL A 298 -8.42 -7.25 -23.09
C VAL A 298 -8.98 -7.64 -21.72
N TRP A 299 -9.95 -6.87 -21.22
CA TRP A 299 -10.64 -7.09 -19.95
C TRP A 299 -11.37 -8.44 -19.91
N GLY A 300 -11.88 -8.92 -21.05
CA GLY A 300 -12.46 -10.25 -21.21
C GLY A 300 -11.50 -11.39 -20.86
N TRP A 301 -10.18 -11.21 -21.05
CA TRP A 301 -9.17 -12.17 -20.64
C TRP A 301 -8.65 -11.92 -19.22
N ILE A 302 -8.36 -10.66 -18.86
CA ILE A 302 -7.81 -10.29 -17.54
C ILE A 302 -8.72 -10.77 -16.40
N LYS A 303 -10.05 -10.67 -16.55
CA LYS A 303 -11.03 -11.18 -15.58
C LYS A 303 -10.96 -12.68 -15.29
N ARG A 304 -10.23 -13.46 -16.10
CA ARG A 304 -10.01 -14.91 -15.89
C ARG A 304 -8.70 -15.23 -15.16
N TRP A 305 -7.87 -14.23 -14.91
CA TRP A 305 -6.61 -14.37 -14.15
C TRP A 305 -6.82 -14.12 -12.65
N PHE A 306 -7.85 -13.34 -12.32
CA PHE A 306 -8.23 -12.94 -10.97
C PHE A 306 -9.47 -13.69 -10.50
N ASP A 307 -9.62 -13.82 -9.19
CA ASP A 307 -10.84 -14.31 -8.57
C ASP A 307 -11.95 -13.22 -8.61
N PRO A 308 -13.23 -13.58 -8.39
CA PRO A 308 -14.34 -12.62 -8.46
C PRO A 308 -14.24 -11.43 -7.50
N VAL A 309 -13.64 -11.59 -6.31
CA VAL A 309 -13.47 -10.52 -5.31
C VAL A 309 -12.43 -9.51 -5.80
N THR A 310 -11.31 -9.99 -6.34
CA THR A 310 -10.32 -9.11 -6.98
C THR A 310 -10.91 -8.40 -8.21
N VAL A 311 -11.76 -9.07 -9.00
CA VAL A 311 -12.44 -8.44 -10.15
C VAL A 311 -13.40 -7.33 -9.72
N SER A 312 -14.14 -7.47 -8.61
CA SER A 312 -15.04 -6.41 -8.11
C SER A 312 -14.33 -5.16 -7.59
N LYS A 313 -13.02 -5.26 -7.28
CA LYS A 313 -12.17 -4.14 -6.85
C LYS A 313 -11.65 -3.28 -8.03
N ILE A 314 -11.94 -3.66 -9.28
CA ILE A 314 -11.38 -3.03 -10.49
C ILE A 314 -12.43 -2.16 -11.19
N PHE A 315 -12.13 -0.86 -11.29
CA PHE A 315 -12.94 0.14 -11.95
C PHE A 315 -12.31 0.49 -13.30
N ILE A 316 -13.08 0.47 -14.39
CA ILE A 316 -12.63 0.94 -15.71
C ILE A 316 -13.38 2.23 -15.99
N LEU A 317 -12.65 3.36 -15.98
CA LEU A 317 -13.23 4.70 -16.03
C LEU A 317 -13.07 5.32 -17.41
N SER A 318 -14.13 5.95 -17.91
CA SER A 318 -14.01 6.92 -19.01
C SER A 318 -13.36 8.21 -18.51
N HIS A 319 -12.84 9.03 -19.42
CA HIS A 319 -12.12 10.27 -19.08
C HIS A 319 -12.94 11.21 -18.17
N SER A 320 -14.25 11.31 -18.38
CA SER A 320 -15.17 12.11 -17.54
C SER A 320 -15.45 11.52 -16.16
N GLU A 321 -15.18 10.23 -15.94
CA GLU A 321 -15.39 9.54 -14.66
C GLU A 321 -14.13 9.54 -13.79
N VAL A 322 -12.93 9.73 -14.36
CA VAL A 322 -11.65 9.66 -13.64
C VAL A 322 -11.63 10.51 -12.37
N LEU A 323 -11.71 11.83 -12.50
CA LEU A 323 -11.62 12.72 -11.35
C LEU A 323 -12.79 12.54 -10.36
N PRO A 324 -14.08 12.51 -10.79
CA PRO A 324 -15.19 12.29 -9.86
C PRO A 324 -15.10 10.96 -9.07
N THR A 325 -14.66 9.87 -9.70
CA THR A 325 -14.48 8.59 -8.99
C THR A 325 -13.28 8.65 -8.06
N LEU A 326 -12.13 9.17 -8.49
CA LEU A 326 -10.94 9.29 -7.62
C LEU A 326 -11.23 10.15 -6.38
N LEU A 327 -11.93 11.27 -6.53
CA LEU A 327 -12.34 12.15 -5.41
C LEU A 327 -13.22 11.47 -4.36
N SER A 328 -13.90 10.36 -4.69
CA SER A 328 -14.67 9.59 -3.70
C SER A 328 -13.79 8.72 -2.78
N PHE A 329 -12.51 8.51 -3.13
CA PHE A 329 -11.57 7.67 -2.37
C PHE A 329 -10.28 8.37 -1.95
N VAL A 330 -9.83 9.38 -2.70
CA VAL A 330 -8.54 10.08 -2.55
C VAL A 330 -8.81 11.59 -2.48
N ASP A 331 -8.08 12.32 -1.65
CA ASP A 331 -8.17 13.79 -1.59
C ASP A 331 -7.49 14.44 -2.80
N ILE A 332 -7.94 15.64 -3.18
CA ILE A 332 -7.51 16.29 -4.43
C ILE A 332 -6.00 16.57 -4.48
N GLU A 333 -5.42 16.95 -3.33
CA GLU A 333 -3.98 17.15 -3.07
C GLU A 333 -3.14 15.85 -3.17
N HIS A 334 -3.80 14.69 -3.22
CA HIS A 334 -3.18 13.36 -3.34
C HIS A 334 -3.37 12.72 -4.72
N ILE A 335 -4.15 13.34 -5.61
CA ILE A 335 -4.38 12.88 -6.99
C ILE A 335 -3.41 13.62 -7.95
N PRO A 336 -2.63 12.91 -8.79
CA PRO A 336 -1.75 13.54 -9.78
C PRO A 336 -2.48 14.53 -10.71
N ARG A 337 -1.82 15.64 -11.05
CA ARG A 337 -2.34 16.67 -11.97
C ARG A 337 -2.77 16.13 -13.34
N SER A 338 -2.11 15.08 -13.83
CA SER A 338 -2.49 14.36 -15.07
C SER A 338 -3.90 13.76 -15.02
N TYR A 339 -4.46 13.56 -13.84
CA TYR A 339 -5.79 12.98 -13.60
C TYR A 339 -6.77 13.99 -12.98
N GLY A 340 -6.44 15.29 -13.04
CA GLY A 340 -7.30 16.40 -12.61
C GLY A 340 -7.20 16.76 -11.13
N GLY A 341 -6.23 16.20 -10.40
CA GLY A 341 -5.92 16.61 -9.03
C GLY A 341 -4.86 17.70 -8.95
N GLU A 342 -4.31 17.90 -7.75
CA GLU A 342 -3.35 18.97 -7.45
C GLU A 342 -1.92 18.48 -7.19
N LEU A 343 -1.73 17.17 -6.98
CA LEU A 343 -0.42 16.56 -6.70
C LEU A 343 0.55 16.76 -7.86
N ASP A 344 1.68 17.39 -7.56
CA ASP A 344 2.83 17.50 -8.45
C ASP A 344 3.66 16.21 -8.34
N PHE A 345 3.39 15.27 -9.24
CA PHE A 345 4.06 13.97 -9.33
C PHE A 345 3.98 13.45 -10.76
N ALA A 346 5.13 13.13 -11.35
CA ALA A 346 5.25 12.50 -12.66
C ALA A 346 5.70 11.04 -12.55
N TRP A 347 5.38 10.24 -13.57
CA TRP A 347 5.77 8.83 -13.63
C TRP A 347 7.30 8.65 -13.62
N GLY A 348 7.80 7.81 -12.72
CA GLY A 348 9.23 7.51 -12.58
C GLY A 348 9.96 8.37 -11.56
N GLU A 349 9.29 9.33 -10.93
CA GLU A 349 9.85 10.14 -9.84
C GLU A 349 9.94 9.37 -8.52
N MET A 350 10.69 9.93 -7.56
CA MET A 350 10.65 9.48 -6.17
C MET A 350 9.34 9.92 -5.52
N PRO A 351 8.87 9.23 -4.45
CA PRO A 351 7.62 9.57 -3.79
C PRO A 351 7.57 11.04 -3.34
N ASN A 352 6.55 11.79 -3.77
CA ASN A 352 6.26 13.11 -3.22
C ASN A 352 5.61 12.89 -1.86
N LEU A 353 6.39 12.99 -0.79
CA LEU A 353 5.99 12.57 0.55
C LEU A 353 4.94 13.53 1.12
N ASP A 354 3.81 12.99 1.59
CA ASP A 354 2.78 13.73 2.32
C ASP A 354 3.42 14.49 3.50
N PRO A 355 3.26 15.84 3.59
CA PRO A 355 3.88 16.64 4.65
C PRO A 355 3.60 16.13 6.06
N ARG A 356 2.41 15.55 6.29
CA ARG A 356 2.00 15.00 7.59
C ARG A 356 2.82 13.75 7.95
N ILE A 357 3.32 13.02 6.94
CA ILE A 357 4.28 11.93 7.15
C ILE A 357 5.64 12.52 7.49
N ASP A 358 6.14 13.49 6.72
CA ASP A 358 7.45 14.11 6.93
C ASP A 358 7.58 14.75 8.33
N GLU A 359 6.53 15.45 8.79
CA GLU A 359 6.42 16.00 10.16
C GLU A 359 6.60 14.97 11.29
N ARG A 360 6.40 13.67 11.01
CA ARG A 360 6.60 12.57 11.96
C ARG A 360 7.95 11.87 11.84
N LEU A 361 8.74 12.19 10.82
CA LEU A 361 10.06 11.61 10.61
C LEU A 361 11.14 12.47 11.27
N THR A 362 12.05 11.81 11.98
CA THR A 362 13.34 12.40 12.35
C THR A 362 14.38 11.81 11.44
N TRP A 363 14.77 12.54 10.40
CA TRP A 363 15.82 12.15 9.45
C TRP A 363 17.18 11.99 10.15
N ALA A 364 18.01 11.09 9.61
CA ALA A 364 19.32 10.73 10.15
C ALA A 364 20.37 10.68 9.04
N ASN A 365 21.66 10.63 9.41
CA ASN A 365 22.79 10.40 8.50
C ASN A 365 22.87 11.33 7.26
N GLY A 366 22.31 12.54 7.35
CA GLY A 366 22.31 13.52 6.27
C GLY A 366 21.17 13.35 5.23
N HIS A 367 20.29 12.36 5.40
CA HIS A 367 19.08 12.26 4.58
C HIS A 367 18.11 13.41 4.87
N THR A 368 17.35 13.82 3.85
CA THR A 368 16.19 14.72 3.96
C THR A 368 14.99 14.21 3.18
N SER A 369 15.07 12.97 2.71
CA SER A 369 14.06 12.25 1.93
C SER A 369 14.41 10.75 1.93
N PHE A 370 13.48 9.90 1.47
CA PHE A 370 13.80 8.47 1.33
C PHE A 370 14.72 8.24 0.12
N PRO A 371 15.88 7.58 0.30
CA PRO A 371 16.79 7.28 -0.81
C PRO A 371 16.19 6.22 -1.74
N VAL A 372 16.79 6.10 -2.93
CA VAL A 372 16.53 4.99 -3.86
C VAL A 372 16.80 3.63 -3.20
N GLY A 373 16.21 2.57 -3.75
CA GLY A 373 16.47 1.19 -3.35
C GLY A 373 15.51 0.59 -2.31
N PRO A 374 15.80 -0.64 -1.86
CA PRO A 374 15.10 -1.30 -0.77
C PRO A 374 15.15 -0.51 0.55
N LEU A 375 14.01 -0.49 1.24
CA LEU A 375 13.79 0.15 2.54
C LEU A 375 12.92 -0.77 3.42
N TYR A 376 13.11 -0.78 4.73
CA TYR A 376 12.13 -1.35 5.66
C TYR A 376 12.17 -0.69 7.04
N TRP A 377 11.10 -0.86 7.81
CA TRP A 377 11.04 -0.43 9.21
C TRP A 377 11.42 -1.57 10.16
N ARG A 378 12.19 -1.25 11.21
CA ARG A 378 12.42 -2.15 12.35
C ARG A 378 12.18 -1.43 13.68
N PRO A 379 11.68 -2.12 14.72
CA PRO A 379 11.50 -1.54 16.04
C PRO A 379 12.84 -1.20 16.69
N ILE A 380 12.86 -0.08 17.41
CA ILE A 380 13.94 0.39 18.28
C ILE A 380 13.36 0.84 19.62
N ASP A 381 14.21 1.17 20.59
CA ASP A 381 13.82 1.76 21.88
C ASP A 381 12.69 0.98 22.57
N GLY A 382 12.88 -0.33 22.73
CA GLY A 382 11.89 -1.25 23.33
C GLY A 382 10.66 -1.55 22.45
N GLY A 383 10.53 -0.91 21.30
CA GLY A 383 9.38 -1.03 20.39
C GLY A 383 8.49 0.21 20.35
N ASP A 384 8.80 1.26 21.10
CA ASP A 384 8.07 2.54 21.10
C ASP A 384 8.38 3.43 19.90
N ARG A 385 9.48 3.14 19.19
CA ARG A 385 9.91 3.84 17.98
C ARG A 385 10.27 2.84 16.88
N LEU A 386 10.22 3.30 15.64
CA LEU A 386 10.73 2.57 14.48
C LEU A 386 11.89 3.34 13.85
N GLU A 387 12.87 2.62 13.29
CA GLU A 387 13.83 3.18 12.35
C GLU A 387 13.57 2.66 10.93
N CYS A 388 13.76 3.53 9.94
CA CYS A 388 13.82 3.14 8.54
C CYS A 388 15.27 2.78 8.19
N VAL A 389 15.48 1.60 7.62
CA VAL A 389 16.78 1.11 7.16
C VAL A 389 16.77 0.97 5.65
N ALA A 390 17.72 1.60 4.99
CA ALA A 390 18.03 1.41 3.58
C ALA A 390 19.01 0.25 3.41
N VAL A 391 18.65 -0.69 2.52
CA VAL A 391 19.42 -1.91 2.23
C VAL A 391 19.61 -2.09 0.72
N GLY A 392 20.15 -3.23 0.28
CA GLY A 392 20.62 -3.46 -1.10
C GLY A 392 22.12 -3.20 -1.24
N SER A 393 22.63 -3.22 -2.47
CA SER A 393 24.06 -3.05 -2.75
C SER A 393 24.37 -2.10 -3.90
N VAL A 394 25.54 -1.46 -3.84
CA VAL A 394 26.13 -0.64 -4.92
C VAL A 394 27.53 -1.18 -5.18
N ASP A 395 27.88 -1.46 -6.43
CA ASP A 395 29.16 -2.11 -6.80
C ASP A 395 29.45 -3.39 -5.98
N GLN A 396 28.38 -4.15 -5.68
CA GLN A 396 28.37 -5.35 -4.83
C GLN A 396 28.68 -5.12 -3.34
N VAL A 397 28.90 -3.87 -2.91
CA VAL A 397 29.03 -3.48 -1.50
C VAL A 397 27.64 -3.27 -0.92
N GLU A 398 27.28 -4.06 0.10
CA GLU A 398 26.00 -3.94 0.80
C GLU A 398 25.96 -2.71 1.70
N ARG A 399 24.83 -1.99 1.69
CA ARG A 399 24.53 -0.94 2.66
C ARG A 399 23.53 -1.45 3.70
N MET A 400 23.65 -0.94 4.92
CA MET A 400 22.62 -1.07 5.96
C MET A 400 22.56 0.25 6.73
N GLU A 401 21.84 1.22 6.19
CA GLU A 401 21.92 2.61 6.63
C GLU A 401 20.59 3.06 7.28
N ARG A 402 20.66 3.66 8.48
CA ARG A 402 19.49 4.31 9.09
C ARG A 402 19.18 5.61 8.32
N VAL A 403 18.00 5.68 7.72
CA VAL A 403 17.53 6.86 6.96
C VAL A 403 16.82 7.85 7.88
N CYS A 404 15.91 7.36 8.71
CA CYS A 404 15.13 8.17 9.63
C CYS A 404 14.55 7.31 10.77
N THR A 405 13.89 7.95 11.73
CA THR A 405 13.10 7.28 12.77
C THR A 405 11.73 7.93 12.89
N MET A 406 10.76 7.21 13.47
CA MET A 406 9.46 7.77 13.85
C MET A 406 8.99 7.20 15.21
N PRO A 407 8.12 7.90 15.95
CA PRO A 407 7.37 7.29 17.05
C PRO A 407 6.38 6.27 16.49
N LYS A 408 6.18 5.17 17.21
CA LYS A 408 5.10 4.22 16.96
C LYS A 408 3.78 4.79 17.48
N PHE A 409 2.70 4.56 16.76
CA PHE A 409 1.34 4.98 17.11
C PHE A 409 0.35 3.82 17.09
N TYR A 410 0.54 2.85 16.20
CA TYR A 410 -0.28 1.66 16.11
C TYR A 410 -0.09 0.79 17.37
N LYS A 411 -1.20 0.53 18.09
CA LYS A 411 -1.18 -0.15 19.39
C LYS A 411 -1.52 -1.64 19.31
N GLY A 412 -1.92 -2.11 18.14
CA GLY A 412 -2.56 -3.43 18.00
C GLY A 412 -4.05 -3.40 18.32
N VAL A 413 -4.71 -4.53 18.14
CA VAL A 413 -6.00 -4.79 18.77
C VAL A 413 -5.70 -5.33 20.16
N PRO A 414 -6.26 -4.77 21.25
CA PRO A 414 -6.14 -5.39 22.57
C PRO A 414 -6.65 -6.82 22.50
N ALA A 415 -5.92 -7.78 23.07
CA ALA A 415 -6.40 -9.16 23.13
C ALA A 415 -7.78 -9.16 23.79
N VAL A 416 -8.80 -9.66 23.08
CA VAL A 416 -10.12 -9.91 23.67
C VAL A 416 -9.94 -11.12 24.56
N VAL A 417 -9.54 -10.88 25.81
CA VAL A 417 -9.52 -11.90 26.85
C VAL A 417 -10.99 -12.21 27.16
N PRO A 418 -11.46 -13.46 26.99
CA PRO A 418 -12.82 -13.83 27.40
C PRO A 418 -13.02 -13.49 28.87
N GLU A 419 -14.22 -13.04 29.25
CA GLU A 419 -14.48 -12.50 30.59
C GLU A 419 -14.14 -13.53 31.70
N GLU A 420 -14.34 -14.83 31.45
CA GLU A 420 -13.90 -15.93 32.33
C GLU A 420 -12.37 -16.04 32.48
N VAL A 421 -11.60 -15.81 31.40
CA VAL A 421 -10.13 -15.85 31.42
C VAL A 421 -9.57 -14.58 32.07
N ALA A 422 -10.23 -13.43 31.88
CA ALA A 422 -9.87 -12.18 32.54
C ALA A 422 -10.15 -12.27 34.05
N ALA A 423 -11.29 -12.87 34.44
CA ALA A 423 -11.63 -13.16 35.84
C ALA A 423 -10.67 -14.18 36.46
N ALA A 424 -10.28 -15.24 35.73
CA ALA A 424 -9.29 -16.21 36.20
C ALA A 424 -7.92 -15.57 36.41
N ALA A 425 -7.41 -14.80 35.44
CA ALA A 425 -6.14 -14.10 35.55
C ALA A 425 -6.14 -13.03 36.66
N ALA A 426 -7.25 -12.31 36.84
CA ALA A 426 -7.41 -11.35 37.94
C ALA A 426 -7.47 -12.04 39.32
N ALA A 427 -8.12 -13.21 39.41
CA ALA A 427 -8.14 -14.01 40.63
C ALA A 427 -6.77 -14.62 40.95
N GLU A 428 -6.02 -15.06 39.94
CA GLU A 428 -4.66 -15.59 40.09
C GLU A 428 -3.66 -14.49 40.47
N ALA A 429 -3.76 -13.29 39.88
CA ALA A 429 -2.99 -12.12 40.28
C ALA A 429 -3.30 -11.67 41.72
N ALA A 430 -4.58 -11.59 42.10
CA ALA A 430 -4.98 -11.26 43.47
C ALA A 430 -4.56 -12.33 44.50
N ALA A 431 -4.50 -13.60 44.09
CA ALA A 431 -3.96 -14.68 44.93
C ALA A 431 -2.44 -14.57 45.10
N ALA A 432 -1.70 -14.21 44.04
CA ALA A 432 -0.26 -13.97 44.12
C ALA A 432 0.08 -12.77 45.01
N GLU A 433 -0.64 -11.65 44.86
CA GLU A 433 -0.47 -10.45 45.68
C GLU A 433 -0.80 -10.73 47.16
N ALA A 434 -1.83 -11.54 47.44
CA ALA A 434 -2.16 -11.98 48.80
C ALA A 434 -1.08 -12.89 49.43
N VAL A 435 -0.40 -13.73 48.63
CA VAL A 435 0.74 -14.54 49.10
C VAL A 435 1.96 -13.66 49.36
N GLU A 436 2.27 -12.71 48.49
CA GLU A 436 3.41 -11.79 48.65
C GLU A 436 3.25 -10.89 49.89
N VAL A 437 2.03 -10.40 50.16
CA VAL A 437 1.71 -9.68 51.40
C VAL A 437 1.85 -10.58 52.64
N ALA A 438 1.41 -11.84 52.57
CA ALA A 438 1.57 -12.78 53.69
C ALA A 438 3.04 -13.15 53.97
N GLU A 439 3.87 -13.30 52.93
CA GLU A 439 5.31 -13.50 53.09
C GLU A 439 6.02 -12.25 53.62
N ALA A 440 5.57 -11.05 53.23
CA ALA A 440 6.06 -9.77 53.79
C ALA A 440 5.74 -9.62 55.28
N GLU A 441 4.53 -9.96 55.73
CA GLU A 441 4.18 -9.95 57.16
C GLU A 441 4.96 -11.01 57.95
N THR A 442 5.18 -12.20 57.36
CA THR A 442 5.92 -13.29 58.00
C THR A 442 7.43 -12.96 58.13
N THR A 443 8.01 -12.31 57.13
CA THR A 443 9.42 -11.87 57.18
C THR A 443 9.64 -10.68 58.11
N ALA A 444 8.67 -9.76 58.21
CA ALA A 444 8.69 -8.69 59.22
C ALA A 444 8.66 -9.25 60.66
N ALA A 445 7.85 -10.28 60.92
CA ALA A 445 7.80 -10.94 62.23
C ALA A 445 9.09 -11.72 62.59
N ALA A 446 9.83 -12.22 61.59
CA ALA A 446 11.10 -12.90 61.81
C ALA A 446 12.27 -11.92 62.09
N ALA A 447 12.23 -10.71 61.54
CA ALA A 447 13.30 -9.72 61.68
C ALA A 447 13.43 -9.12 63.10
N ASP A 448 12.34 -9.08 63.88
CA ASP A 448 12.34 -8.56 65.26
C ASP A 448 12.93 -9.54 66.29
N ALA A 449 13.21 -10.79 65.88
CA ALA A 449 13.68 -11.87 66.76
C ALA A 449 15.20 -12.11 66.75
N THR A 450 15.97 -11.47 65.87
CA THR A 450 17.42 -11.73 65.68
C THR A 450 18.29 -10.47 65.69
N ALA A 451 18.13 -9.66 66.74
CA ALA A 451 19.01 -8.52 67.05
C ALA A 451 19.79 -8.72 68.37
N THR A 452 20.58 -9.79 68.50
CA THR A 452 21.61 -9.90 69.55
C THR A 452 22.76 -10.82 69.13
N ALA A 453 24.01 -10.38 69.33
CA ALA A 453 25.29 -11.00 68.92
C ALA A 453 25.57 -11.05 67.39
N ALA A 454 26.81 -10.94 66.89
CA ALA A 454 28.05 -10.35 67.43
C ALA A 454 29.08 -10.12 66.28
N ILE A 455 29.93 -9.10 66.45
CA ILE A 455 31.32 -8.92 65.94
C ILE A 455 32.05 -10.22 65.51
N ASP A 456 32.86 -10.29 64.43
CA ASP A 456 34.16 -9.60 64.23
C ASP A 456 34.84 -9.95 62.86
N ALA A 457 35.98 -9.31 62.53
CA ALA A 457 37.14 -9.79 61.73
C ALA A 457 37.13 -9.98 60.17
N THR A 458 37.60 -8.94 59.47
CA THR A 458 38.75 -8.89 58.50
C THR A 458 39.06 -9.95 57.39
N ALA A 459 39.20 -9.42 56.16
CA ALA A 459 40.38 -9.49 55.23
C ALA A 459 40.55 -10.57 54.12
N GLU A 460 41.25 -10.11 53.05
CA GLU A 460 41.83 -10.79 51.85
C GLU A 460 40.87 -11.42 50.81
N GLY A 461 41.15 -11.41 49.50
CA GLY A 461 42.35 -10.95 48.76
C GLY A 461 42.17 -10.79 47.23
N THR A 462 43.27 -10.43 46.53
CA THR A 462 43.35 -9.97 45.12
C THR A 462 43.47 -11.07 44.05
N THR A 463 43.03 -10.80 42.80
CA THR A 463 43.80 -10.90 41.50
C THR A 463 42.85 -10.75 40.29
N LYS A 464 43.24 -10.55 39.01
CA LYS A 464 44.24 -9.72 38.29
C LYS A 464 44.30 -10.17 36.80
N ALA A 465 43.55 -9.51 35.88
CA ALA A 465 43.82 -9.30 34.43
C ALA A 465 44.18 -10.52 33.51
N PRO A 466 44.49 -10.39 32.19
CA PRO A 466 44.38 -9.27 31.23
C PRO A 466 43.69 -9.64 29.87
N ALA A 467 43.80 -8.75 28.86
CA ALA A 467 43.35 -8.90 27.46
C ALA A 467 44.53 -8.88 26.46
N THR A 468 44.32 -9.21 25.17
CA THR A 468 45.16 -8.80 24.00
C THR A 468 44.46 -8.96 22.62
N ASP A 469 44.26 -7.84 21.91
CA ASP A 469 44.54 -7.46 20.49
C ASP A 469 44.41 -8.36 19.23
N ALA A 470 44.21 -7.67 18.09
CA ALA A 470 44.01 -8.15 16.69
C ALA A 470 45.33 -8.22 15.84
N PRO A 471 45.29 -8.47 14.51
CA PRO A 471 45.33 -7.35 13.53
C PRO A 471 44.68 -7.60 12.12
N THR A 472 44.96 -6.67 11.17
CA THR A 472 44.33 -6.34 9.86
C THR A 472 45.06 -6.86 8.59
N ASN A 473 44.48 -6.63 7.37
CA ASN A 473 45.20 -6.30 6.11
C ASN A 473 44.28 -5.86 4.93
N ASP A 474 44.85 -5.19 3.92
CA ASP A 474 44.21 -4.37 2.84
C ASP A 474 44.56 -4.79 1.36
N ALA A 475 44.01 -4.04 0.37
CA ALA A 475 44.25 -3.97 -1.10
C ALA A 475 43.36 -4.89 -2.02
N ASP A 476 42.98 -4.54 -3.27
CA ASP A 476 43.47 -3.54 -4.25
C ASP A 476 42.39 -3.08 -5.30
N GLU A 477 42.67 -2.12 -6.20
CA GLU A 477 41.70 -1.37 -7.07
C GLU A 477 41.41 -1.87 -8.53
N ALA A 478 40.16 -1.66 -9.01
CA ALA A 478 39.66 -1.08 -10.30
C ALA A 478 40.22 -1.50 -11.71
N PRO A 479 39.60 -1.13 -12.88
CA PRO A 479 38.40 -0.29 -13.12
C PRO A 479 37.31 -0.84 -14.10
N VAL A 480 36.18 -0.12 -14.16
CA VAL A 480 34.99 -0.35 -15.02
C VAL A 480 34.82 0.81 -16.03
N ALA A 481 34.21 0.56 -17.19
CA ALA A 481 33.76 1.63 -18.11
C ALA A 481 32.47 1.30 -18.89
N ALA A 482 31.68 2.35 -19.16
CA ALA A 482 30.58 2.45 -20.14
C ALA A 482 29.15 1.96 -19.78
N VAL A 483 28.49 2.61 -18.80
CA VAL A 483 27.04 2.91 -18.88
C VAL A 483 26.76 4.33 -18.38
N GLN A 484 26.58 5.30 -19.28
CA GLN A 484 25.98 6.61 -18.98
C GLN A 484 25.10 7.03 -20.15
N ASN A 485 23.78 7.06 -19.92
CA ASN A 485 22.78 7.87 -20.62
C ASN A 485 21.37 7.56 -20.06
N LEU A 486 21.12 7.98 -18.82
CA LEU A 486 19.79 8.18 -18.19
C LEU A 486 19.97 8.84 -16.79
N SER A 487 20.91 9.79 -16.69
CA SER A 487 21.19 10.51 -15.45
C SER A 487 20.15 11.61 -15.20
N LEU A 488 19.79 11.77 -13.92
CA LEU A 488 18.95 12.85 -13.44
C LEU A 488 19.60 14.21 -13.74
N SER A 489 18.80 15.21 -14.13
CA SER A 489 19.30 16.57 -14.35
C SER A 489 19.32 17.35 -13.03
N GLU A 490 20.49 17.51 -12.44
CA GLU A 490 20.70 18.45 -11.34
C GLU A 490 20.55 19.89 -11.84
N LYS A 491 19.71 20.68 -11.15
CA LYS A 491 19.67 22.14 -11.25
C LYS A 491 19.27 22.76 -9.91
N VAL A 492 20.23 22.83 -8.99
CA VAL A 492 20.18 23.71 -7.82
C VAL A 492 21.57 24.31 -7.63
N GLU A 493 21.80 25.51 -8.18
CA GLU A 493 22.57 26.63 -7.59
C GLU A 493 22.86 27.68 -8.68
N GLU A 494 22.20 28.84 -8.61
CA GLU A 494 22.75 30.14 -9.02
C GLU A 494 21.82 31.27 -8.55
N ALA A 495 21.94 31.65 -7.27
CA ALA A 495 21.22 32.80 -6.71
C ALA A 495 21.90 33.34 -5.43
N ASN A 496 23.10 33.93 -5.56
CA ASN A 496 23.67 34.79 -4.53
C ASN A 496 24.56 35.88 -5.17
N GLY A 497 24.03 37.10 -5.26
CA GLY A 497 24.68 38.19 -5.98
C GLY A 497 23.85 39.47 -6.09
N ALA A 498 23.31 39.97 -4.97
CA ALA A 498 22.69 41.28 -4.90
C ALA A 498 22.93 41.92 -3.52
N GLU A 499 23.44 43.16 -3.52
CA GLU A 499 23.66 43.97 -2.30
C GLU A 499 22.33 44.36 -1.62
N PRO A 500 22.33 44.62 -0.30
CA PRO A 500 21.16 45.15 0.39
C PRO A 500 20.93 46.62 0.03
N ALA A 501 19.74 46.94 -0.46
CA ALA A 501 19.33 48.31 -0.72
C ALA A 501 18.96 49.06 0.57
N ASP A 502 19.43 50.30 0.66
CA ASP A 502 19.27 51.23 1.78
C ASP A 502 17.79 51.60 2.03
N ALA A 503 17.37 51.71 3.30
CA ALA A 503 16.04 52.16 3.70
C ALA A 503 16.10 53.01 4.99
N PRO A 504 15.27 54.06 5.12
CA PRO A 504 15.74 55.34 5.69
C PRO A 504 15.59 55.49 7.21
N PRO A 505 16.33 56.42 7.83
CA PRO A 505 16.29 56.65 9.27
C PRO A 505 15.00 57.34 9.74
N ALA A 506 14.56 56.98 10.95
CA ALA A 506 13.43 57.58 11.62
C ALA A 506 13.62 59.08 11.90
N ARG A 507 12.52 59.85 11.84
CA ARG A 507 12.41 61.18 12.44
C ARG A 507 11.40 61.18 13.57
N THR A 508 11.83 61.68 14.72
CA THR A 508 11.02 61.93 15.91
C THR A 508 10.23 63.24 15.79
N ALA A 509 9.05 63.26 16.40
CA ALA A 509 8.32 64.40 16.97
C ALA A 509 8.65 65.83 16.48
N SER A 510 7.64 66.48 15.88
CA SER A 510 6.91 67.55 16.59
C SER A 510 5.53 67.80 15.96
#